data_AF-A0A7D4BS73-F1
#
_entry.id   AF-A0A7D4BS73-F1
#
_cell.length_a   1.000
_cell.length_b   1.000
_cell.length_c   1.000
_cell.angle_alpha   90.00
_cell.angle_beta   90.00
_cell.angle_gamma   90.00
#
_symmetry.space_group_name_H-M   'P 1'
#
loop_
_entity.id
_entity.type
_entity.pdbx_description
1 polymer ?
#
loop_
_entity_poly.entity_id
_entity_poly.type
_entity_poly.pdbx_seq_one_letter_code
_entity_poly.pdbx_strand_id
1 'polypeptide(L)'
;MSAECASDRDALADLTAFQRDLLWALSHENARKGTALNAYLADYYGEEINHSRLYQNLDTLVEYGLVTQKSRDGRTNEYSLTDAARHTLQARRVWQVRGETT
;
A
#
# COMPACT_ATOMS: atom_id res chain seq x y z
N MET A 1 -4.92 -29.21 3.73
CA MET A 1 -5.44 -28.00 3.07
C MET A 1 -4.86 -26.79 3.79
N SER A 2 -3.87 -26.19 3.13
CA SER A 2 -3.37 -24.81 3.18
C SER A 2 -3.33 -24.06 4.52
N ALA A 3 -2.17 -24.11 5.16
CA ALA A 3 -1.75 -23.18 6.21
C ALA A 3 -1.37 -21.78 5.66
N GLU A 4 -1.41 -21.58 4.33
CA GLU A 4 -0.99 -20.36 3.65
C GLU A 4 -2.05 -19.24 3.63
N CYS A 5 -3.28 -19.45 4.11
CA CYS A 5 -4.33 -18.43 4.08
C CYS A 5 -4.46 -17.58 5.37
N ALA A 6 -3.66 -17.86 6.40
CA ALA A 6 -3.66 -17.10 7.65
C ALA A 6 -2.61 -15.97 7.65
N SER A 7 -1.42 -16.21 7.09
CA SER A 7 -0.32 -15.22 7.08
C SER A 7 -0.66 -13.93 6.33
N ASP A 8 -1.44 -14.03 5.25
CA ASP A 8 -1.77 -12.86 4.43
C ASP A 8 -2.87 -11.99 5.04
N ARG A 9 -3.73 -12.54 5.89
CA ARG A 9 -4.91 -11.84 6.42
C ARG A 9 -4.57 -10.91 7.58
N ASP A 10 -3.59 -11.30 8.40
CA ASP A 10 -3.13 -10.51 9.54
C ASP A 10 -2.17 -9.39 9.10
N ALA A 11 -1.42 -9.61 8.01
CA ALA A 11 -0.45 -8.65 7.48
C ALA A 11 -1.03 -7.25 7.20
N LEU A 12 -2.30 -7.12 6.79
CA LEU A 12 -2.94 -5.82 6.55
C LEU A 12 -3.57 -5.20 7.81
N ALA A 13 -3.94 -6.05 8.78
CA ALA A 13 -4.52 -5.61 10.05
C ALA A 13 -3.47 -4.90 10.92
N ASP A 14 -2.22 -5.38 10.84
CA ASP A 14 -1.07 -4.82 11.56
C ASP A 14 -0.52 -3.52 10.94
N LEU A 15 -0.91 -3.21 9.69
CA LEU A 15 -0.51 -1.95 9.05
C LEU A 15 -1.18 -0.74 9.73
N THR A 16 -0.49 0.39 9.71
CA THR A 16 -1.09 1.68 10.08
C THR A 16 -2.12 2.10 9.03
N ALA A 17 -3.03 3.02 9.39
CA ALA A 17 -3.98 3.58 8.43
C ALA A 17 -3.25 4.21 7.23
N PHE A 18 -2.18 4.95 7.48
CA PHE A 18 -1.38 5.59 6.45
C PHE A 18 -0.71 4.58 5.48
N GLN A 19 -0.23 3.45 5.99
CA GLN A 19 0.32 2.37 5.16
C GLN A 19 -0.76 1.71 4.29
N ARG A 20 -1.97 1.50 4.83
CA ARG A 20 -3.09 0.99 4.03
C ARG A 20 -3.51 1.97 2.95
N ASP A 21 -3.53 3.27 3.25
CA ASP A 21 -3.87 4.32 2.29
C ASP A 21 -2.81 4.42 1.18
N LEU A 22 -1.52 4.23 1.49
CA LEU A 22 -0.46 4.07 0.49
C LEU A 22 -0.70 2.88 -0.44
N LEU A 23 -1.04 1.71 0.11
CA LEU A 23 -1.36 0.52 -0.70
C LEU A 23 -2.59 0.76 -1.58
N TRP A 24 -3.61 1.44 -1.03
CA TRP A 24 -4.81 1.79 -1.78
C TRP A 24 -4.52 2.79 -2.90
N ALA A 25 -3.71 3.82 -2.65
CA ALA A 25 -3.27 4.78 -3.66
C ALA A 25 -2.49 4.09 -4.80
N LEU A 26 -1.61 3.14 -4.46
CA LEU A 26 -0.88 2.29 -5.41
C LEU A 26 -1.77 1.29 -6.16
N SER A 27 -2.99 1.00 -5.68
CA SER A 27 -3.90 0.09 -6.37
C SER A 27 -4.60 0.70 -7.59
N HIS A 28 -4.65 2.03 -7.68
CA HIS A 28 -5.33 2.76 -8.76
C HIS A 28 -4.52 2.80 -10.05
N GLU A 29 -3.20 2.74 -9.95
CA GLU A 29 -2.28 2.80 -11.08
C GLU A 29 -1.13 1.82 -10.85
N ASN A 30 -0.75 1.06 -11.88
CA ASN A 30 0.20 -0.03 -11.74
C ASN A 30 1.56 0.38 -11.14
N ALA A 31 2.04 1.59 -11.42
CA ALA A 31 3.27 2.13 -10.87
C ALA A 31 3.16 3.65 -10.70
N ARG A 32 3.59 4.19 -9.55
CA ARG A 32 3.62 5.64 -9.30
C ARG A 32 4.99 6.09 -8.79
N LYS A 33 5.39 7.30 -9.20
CA LYS A 33 6.54 8.00 -8.59
C LYS A 33 6.20 8.38 -7.15
N GLY A 34 7.19 8.35 -6.26
CA GLY A 34 7.00 8.76 -4.85
C GLY A 34 6.44 10.19 -4.71
N THR A 35 6.82 11.12 -5.59
CA THR A 35 6.29 12.48 -5.62
C THR A 35 4.81 12.55 -6.04
N ALA A 36 4.38 11.70 -6.97
CA ALA A 36 2.98 11.63 -7.38
C ALA A 36 2.10 11.01 -6.28
N LEU A 37 2.62 10.00 -5.57
CA LEU A 37 1.98 9.44 -4.37
C LEU A 37 1.80 10.48 -3.27
N ASN A 38 2.83 11.29 -3.03
CA ASN A 38 2.76 12.35 -2.05
C ASN A 38 1.66 13.37 -2.41
N ALA A 39 1.69 13.91 -3.63
CA ALA A 39 0.68 14.87 -4.08
C ALA A 39 -0.75 14.30 -3.97
N TYR A 40 -0.93 13.03 -4.35
CA TYR A 40 -2.22 12.35 -4.25
C TYR A 40 -2.72 12.23 -2.81
N LEU A 41 -1.86 11.79 -1.89
CA LEU A 41 -2.25 11.63 -0.50
C LEU A 41 -2.40 12.98 0.21
N ALA A 42 -1.61 13.99 -0.14
CA ALA A 42 -1.72 15.34 0.41
C ALA A 42 -3.08 15.97 0.03
N ASP A 43 -3.51 15.78 -1.22
CA ASP A 43 -4.86 16.13 -1.66
C ASP A 43 -5.93 15.38 -0.88
N TYR A 44 -5.76 14.05 -0.72
CA TYR A 44 -6.70 13.21 0.02
C TYR A 44 -6.88 13.61 1.49
N TYR A 45 -5.79 13.91 2.21
CA TYR A 45 -5.85 14.33 3.61
C TYR A 45 -6.14 15.84 3.76
N GLY A 46 -6.08 16.62 2.69
CA GLY A 46 -6.23 18.08 2.73
C GLY A 46 -5.09 18.79 3.47
N GLU A 47 -3.92 18.16 3.58
CA GLU A 47 -2.74 18.69 4.27
C GLU A 47 -1.44 18.24 3.62
N GLU A 48 -0.36 19.00 3.85
CA GLU A 48 0.97 18.59 3.39
C GLU A 48 1.46 17.36 4.15
N ILE A 49 1.92 16.35 3.39
CA ILE A 49 2.52 15.16 3.97
C ILE A 49 4.03 15.35 4.09
N ASN A 50 4.54 15.07 5.29
CA ASN A 50 5.98 15.01 5.51
C ASN A 50 6.64 13.95 4.62
N HIS A 51 7.61 14.36 3.81
CA HIS A 51 8.31 13.47 2.87
C HIS A 51 9.00 12.30 3.59
N SER A 52 9.62 12.55 4.74
CA SER A 52 10.29 11.51 5.54
C SER A 52 9.29 10.46 6.01
N ARG A 53 8.10 10.87 6.47
CA ARG A 53 7.01 9.95 6.84
C ARG A 53 6.58 9.09 5.64
N LEU A 54 6.40 9.69 4.47
CA LEU A 54 6.01 8.95 3.27
C LEU A 54 7.03 7.89 2.88
N TYR A 55 8.32 8.26 2.80
CA TYR A 55 9.36 7.33 2.39
C TYR A 55 9.64 6.25 3.43
N GLN A 56 9.65 6.57 4.74
CA GLN A 56 9.77 5.54 5.78
C GLN A 56 8.67 4.49 5.69
N ASN A 57 7.42 4.92 5.43
CA ASN A 57 6.32 3.97 5.26
C ASN A 57 6.43 3.15 3.97
N LEU A 58 6.90 3.76 2.86
CA LEU A 58 7.17 3.01 1.63
C LEU A 58 8.28 1.98 1.83
N ASP A 59 9.34 2.32 2.55
CA ASP A 59 10.45 1.40 2.85
C ASP A 59 9.96 0.23 3.72
N THR A 60 9.17 0.48 4.76
CA THR A 60 8.53 -0.59 5.55
C THR A 60 7.63 -1.49 4.69
N LEU A 61 6.85 -0.92 3.76
CA LEU A 61 6.00 -1.71 2.87
C LEU A 61 6.82 -2.54 1.86
N VAL A 62 8.01 -2.06 1.47
CA VAL A 62 8.97 -2.82 0.66
C VAL A 62 9.56 -3.97 1.47
N GLU A 63 9.95 -3.72 2.72
CA GLU A 63 10.46 -4.76 3.65
C GLU A 63 9.42 -5.86 3.90
N TYR A 64 8.14 -5.49 3.99
CA TYR A 64 7.03 -6.44 4.11
C TYR A 64 6.67 -7.16 2.79
N GLY A 65 7.35 -6.85 1.69
CA GLY A 65 7.08 -7.47 0.38
C GLY A 65 5.71 -7.11 -0.19
N LEU A 66 5.11 -5.99 0.26
CA LEU A 66 3.81 -5.51 -0.22
C LEU A 66 3.98 -4.49 -1.37
N VAL A 67 5.12 -3.81 -1.41
CA VAL A 67 5.48 -2.85 -2.44
C VAL A 67 6.82 -3.24 -3.05
N THR A 68 6.95 -3.05 -4.36
CA THR A 68 8.25 -3.08 -5.05
C THR A 68 8.70 -1.67 -5.36
N GLN A 69 10.00 -1.44 -5.24
CA GLN A 69 10.65 -0.20 -5.65
C GLN A 69 11.52 -0.48 -6.88
N LYS A 70 11.36 0.33 -7.92
CA LYS A 70 12.22 0.33 -9.10
C LYS A 70 12.89 1.68 -9.23
N SER A 71 14.21 1.69 -9.19
CA SER A 71 15.00 2.89 -9.51
C SER A 71 15.02 3.09 -11.03
N ARG A 72 14.64 4.29 -11.47
CA ARG A 72 14.62 4.65 -12.89
C ARG A 72 15.94 5.27 -13.36
N ASP A 73 16.53 6.13 -12.53
CA ASP A 73 17.72 6.92 -12.85
C ASP A 73 18.60 7.21 -11.62
N GLY A 74 18.43 6.47 -10.53
CA GLY A 74 19.13 6.69 -9.26
C GLY A 74 18.61 7.85 -8.41
N ARG A 75 17.68 8.67 -8.93
CA ARG A 75 17.04 9.77 -8.20
C ARG A 75 15.52 9.63 -8.13
N THR A 76 14.93 8.97 -9.13
CA THR A 76 13.50 8.74 -9.26
C THR A 76 13.19 7.27 -8.98
N ASN A 77 12.47 7.03 -7.90
CA ASN A 77 11.91 5.72 -7.58
C ASN A 77 10.45 5.64 -8.03
N GLU A 78 10.11 4.53 -8.67
CA GLU A 78 8.74 4.13 -8.97
C GLU A 78 8.34 2.98 -8.04
N TYR A 79 7.13 3.07 -7.48
CA TYR A 79 6.59 2.13 -6.52
C TYR A 79 5.37 1.43 -7.11
N SER A 80 5.26 0.12 -6.91
CA SER A 80 4.17 -0.71 -7.45
C SER A 80 3.75 -1.76 -6.42
N LEU A 81 2.48 -2.13 -6.39
CA LEU A 81 2.02 -3.25 -5.55
C LEU A 81 2.61 -4.58 -6.03
N THR A 82 2.99 -5.45 -5.10
CA THR A 82 3.21 -6.88 -5.38
C THR A 82 1.88 -7.60 -5.61
N ASP A 83 1.94 -8.78 -6.20
CA ASP A 83 0.76 -9.63 -6.36
C ASP A 83 0.16 -10.02 -5.00
N ALA A 84 1.03 -10.27 -4.00
CA ALA A 84 0.62 -10.51 -2.63
C ALA A 84 -0.21 -9.34 -2.06
N ALA A 85 0.28 -8.10 -2.19
CA ALA A 85 -0.48 -6.93 -1.73
C ALA A 85 -1.82 -6.77 -2.45
N ARG A 86 -1.89 -7.06 -3.76
CA ARG A 86 -3.16 -7.01 -4.52
C ARG A 86 -4.15 -8.03 -3.99
N HIS A 87 -3.70 -9.26 -3.72
CA HIS A 87 -4.54 -10.31 -3.15
C HIS A 87 -5.04 -9.93 -1.76
N THR A 88 -4.16 -9.38 -0.91
CA THR A 88 -4.52 -8.96 0.44
C THR A 88 -5.53 -7.80 0.43
N LEU A 89 -5.34 -6.79 -0.43
CA LEU A 89 -6.30 -5.70 -0.60
C LEU A 89 -7.68 -6.21 -1.09
N GLN A 90 -7.69 -7.18 -2.01
CA GLN A 90 -8.92 -7.80 -2.49
C GLN A 90 -9.62 -8.57 -1.36
N ALA A 91 -8.89 -9.36 -0.59
CA ALA A 91 -9.41 -10.10 0.56
C ALA A 91 -10.02 -9.14 1.60
N ARG A 92 -9.35 -8.01 1.87
CA ARG A 92 -9.87 -6.96 2.76
C ARG A 92 -11.17 -6.36 2.24
N ARG A 93 -11.26 -6.05 0.95
CA ARG A 93 -12.49 -5.51 0.34
C ARG A 93 -13.67 -6.48 0.47
N VAL A 94 -13.43 -7.78 0.25
CA VAL A 94 -14.45 -8.81 0.44
C VAL A 94 -14.91 -8.89 1.90
N TRP A 95 -14.00 -8.76 2.86
CA TRP A 95 -14.35 -8.73 4.29
C TRP A 95 -15.24 -7.53 4.65
N GLN A 96 -14.95 -6.34 4.12
CA GLN A 96 -15.77 -5.14 4.38
C GLN A 96 -17.21 -5.31 3.88
N VAL A 97 -17.38 -5.76 2.63
CA VAL A 97 -18.72 -5.97 2.03
C VAL A 97 -19.53 -7.00 2.81
N ARG A 98 -18.90 -8.06 3.33
CA ARG A 98 -19.58 -9.09 4.14
C ARG A 98 -20.00 -8.57 5.52
N GLY A 99 -19.31 -7.58 6.07
CA GLY A 99 -19.65 -6.96 7.35
C GLY A 99 -20.82 -5.96 7.27
N GLU A 100 -21.15 -5.49 6.07
CA GLU A 100 -22.22 -4.50 5.83
C GLU A 100 -23.57 -5.14 5.46
N THR A 101 -23.64 -6.48 5.33
CA THR A 101 -24.88 -7.19 4.93
C THR A 101 -25.72 -7.67 6.13
N THR A 102 -25.72 -6.98 7.27
CA THR A 102 -26.58 -7.30 8.43
C THR A 102 -27.44 -6.12 8.82
#